data_AF-A0A9P6LCH1-F1
#
_entry.id   AF-A0A9P6LCH1-F1
#
_cell.length_a   1.000
_cell.length_b   1.000
_cell.length_c   1.000
_cell.angle_alpha   90.00
_cell.angle_beta   90.00
_cell.angle_gamma   90.00
#
_symmetry.space_group_name_H-M   'P 1'
#
loop_
_entity.id
_entity.type
_entity.pdbx_description
1 polymer ?
#
loop_
_entity_poly.entity_id
_entity_poly.type
_entity_poly.pdbx_seq_one_letter_code
_entity_poly.pdbx_strand_id
1 'polypeptide(L)'
;MSSNKVTAVVISPETSPQTHEDEHVHAVYEQIASHFSSTRYKPWPIIAKFLSSIPPGHIGLDSGTGNGKYLPLPGPSSPMIGLDRSRNLLKIARHAGSQSGIDSDLFSTTINEVVQADVLNECWRAGVFDYAISIATIHHLATVERRKRAIQTLIQAVSPARGRALIYVWAIEQDGLSKRVIPGQGLPRENVGQDVFVPWVLSTQKTKRQMQTAARTDPDAVKVTEKDEITEEPNKVFNRYYHMFSKGELYELTMAAAWELGLAIGNESEYPARLGIEIMQCGWERSNYYIEIRRWRG
;
A
#
# COMPACT_ATOMS: atom_id res chain seq x y z
N MET A 1 -18.02 -18.50 16.37
CA MET A 1 -16.55 -18.36 16.54
C MET A 1 -16.11 -17.09 15.82
N SER A 2 -15.33 -16.22 16.46
CA SER A 2 -15.01 -14.88 15.93
C SER A 2 -14.23 -14.96 14.61
N SER A 3 -14.86 -14.60 13.49
CA SER A 3 -14.27 -14.64 12.14
C SER A 3 -13.23 -13.55 11.87
N ASN A 4 -12.72 -12.88 12.91
CA ASN A 4 -11.83 -11.72 12.83
C ASN A 4 -10.41 -11.98 13.37
N LYS A 5 -10.08 -13.25 13.67
CA LYS A 5 -8.77 -13.56 14.26
C LYS A 5 -7.70 -13.63 13.18
N VAL A 6 -6.61 -12.90 13.39
CA VAL A 6 -5.38 -13.01 12.59
C VAL A 6 -4.73 -14.36 12.88
N THR A 7 -4.33 -15.10 11.84
CA THR A 7 -3.72 -16.43 12.00
C THR A 7 -2.33 -16.43 11.39
N ALA A 8 -1.37 -17.11 12.03
CA ALA A 8 -0.04 -17.29 11.45
C ALA A 8 -0.14 -18.17 10.20
N VAL A 9 0.70 -17.91 9.21
CA VAL A 9 0.82 -18.76 8.01
C VAL A 9 2.28 -19.14 7.83
N VAL A 10 2.49 -20.36 7.32
CA VAL A 10 3.77 -20.82 6.79
C VAL A 10 3.51 -21.13 5.33
N ILE A 11 4.25 -20.47 4.44
CA ILE A 11 4.15 -20.72 3.01
C ILE A 11 4.82 -22.06 2.72
N SER A 12 4.11 -22.96 2.04
CA SER A 12 4.66 -24.26 1.68
C SER A 12 5.89 -24.08 0.78
N PRO A 13 7.01 -24.78 1.03
CA PRO A 13 8.20 -24.73 0.16
C PRO A 13 7.90 -25.11 -1.30
N GLU A 14 6.87 -25.93 -1.53
CA GLU A 14 6.44 -26.39 -2.85
C GLU A 14 5.62 -25.33 -3.61
N THR A 15 5.09 -24.32 -2.91
CA THR A 15 4.29 -23.26 -3.52
C THR A 15 5.19 -22.11 -3.95
N SER A 16 5.16 -21.76 -5.23
CA SER A 16 5.91 -20.59 -5.69
C SER A 16 5.43 -19.32 -4.97
N PRO A 17 6.32 -18.41 -4.56
CA PRO A 17 5.93 -17.15 -3.94
C PRO A 17 4.93 -16.34 -4.76
N GLN A 18 5.10 -16.32 -6.09
CA GLN A 18 4.19 -15.63 -7.01
C GLN A 18 2.79 -16.23 -6.95
N THR A 19 2.67 -17.55 -6.98
CA THR A 19 1.36 -18.24 -6.89
C THR A 19 0.67 -17.94 -5.57
N HIS A 20 1.43 -17.96 -4.46
CA HIS A 20 0.90 -17.62 -3.14
C HIS A 20 0.32 -16.19 -3.11
N GLU A 21 1.07 -15.22 -3.66
CA GLU A 21 0.65 -13.83 -3.76
C GLU A 21 -0.54 -13.65 -4.71
N ASP A 22 -0.56 -14.35 -5.84
CA ASP A 22 -1.66 -14.32 -6.80
C ASP A 22 -2.98 -14.75 -6.15
N GLU A 23 -2.96 -15.82 -5.35
CA GLU A 23 -4.13 -16.36 -4.67
C GLU A 23 -4.56 -15.52 -3.46
N HIS A 24 -3.62 -15.14 -2.60
CA HIS A 24 -3.92 -14.59 -1.27
C HIS A 24 -3.79 -13.06 -1.17
N VAL A 25 -3.29 -12.42 -2.22
CA VAL A 25 -3.18 -10.95 -2.33
C VAL A 25 -3.93 -10.48 -3.58
N HIS A 26 -3.47 -10.85 -4.77
CA HIS A 26 -3.93 -10.24 -6.02
C HIS A 26 -5.41 -10.57 -6.29
N ALA A 27 -5.79 -11.85 -6.28
CA ALA A 27 -7.16 -12.28 -6.49
C ALA A 27 -8.12 -11.77 -5.41
N VAL A 28 -7.63 -11.59 -4.18
CA VAL A 28 -8.42 -11.04 -3.07
C VAL A 28 -8.70 -9.56 -3.29
N TYR A 29 -7.67 -8.73 -3.53
CA TYR A 29 -7.85 -7.29 -3.73
C TYR A 29 -8.67 -6.96 -4.97
N GLU A 30 -8.53 -7.75 -6.04
CA GLU A 30 -9.36 -7.58 -7.23
C GLU A 30 -10.86 -7.77 -6.92
N GLN A 31 -11.20 -8.67 -5.98
CA GLN A 31 -12.57 -8.91 -5.52
C GLN A 31 -13.08 -7.89 -4.49
N ILE A 32 -12.22 -7.40 -3.59
CA ILE A 32 -12.64 -6.55 -2.47
C ILE A 32 -12.44 -5.04 -2.70
N ALA A 33 -11.87 -4.62 -3.84
CA ALA A 33 -11.44 -3.23 -4.11
C ALA A 33 -12.48 -2.16 -3.75
N SER A 34 -13.74 -2.34 -4.17
CA SER A 34 -14.84 -1.40 -3.90
C SER A 34 -15.13 -1.27 -2.40
N HIS A 35 -15.29 -2.39 -1.70
CA HIS A 35 -15.56 -2.40 -0.26
C HIS A 35 -14.35 -1.88 0.54
N PHE A 36 -13.12 -2.26 0.16
CA PHE A 36 -11.88 -1.79 0.76
C PHE A 36 -11.76 -0.27 0.68
N SER A 37 -11.99 0.31 -0.50
CA SER A 37 -11.83 1.75 -0.72
C SER A 37 -12.77 2.60 0.15
N SER A 38 -14.00 2.15 0.37
CA SER A 38 -15.03 2.91 1.11
C SER A 38 -14.73 3.17 2.60
N THR A 39 -13.67 2.57 3.15
CA THR A 39 -13.46 2.51 4.61
C THR A 39 -12.31 3.35 5.16
N ARG A 40 -11.56 4.11 4.34
CA ARG A 40 -10.33 4.78 4.81
C ARG A 40 -10.00 6.07 4.04
N TYR A 41 -10.02 7.21 4.74
CA TYR A 41 -9.64 8.49 4.12
C TYR A 41 -8.59 9.32 4.86
N LYS A 42 -8.37 9.16 6.17
CA LYS A 42 -7.41 10.02 6.89
C LYS A 42 -5.95 9.61 6.61
N PRO A 43 -5.10 10.47 6.02
CA PRO A 43 -3.67 10.21 5.84
C PRO A 43 -2.95 9.97 7.18
N TRP A 44 -1.90 9.15 7.18
CA TRP A 44 -1.04 9.01 8.36
C TRP A 44 -0.16 10.26 8.52
N PRO A 45 0.04 10.76 9.75
CA PRO A 45 0.78 12.00 9.99
C PRO A 45 2.17 12.02 9.35
N ILE A 46 2.97 10.95 9.48
CA ILE A 46 4.32 10.92 8.90
C ILE A 46 4.31 11.04 7.36
N ILE A 47 3.34 10.41 6.71
CA ILE A 47 3.21 10.44 5.24
C ILE A 47 2.76 11.82 4.79
N ALA A 48 1.78 12.42 5.47
CA ALA A 48 1.34 13.78 5.19
C ALA A 48 2.48 14.79 5.34
N LYS A 49 3.28 14.66 6.42
CA LYS A 49 4.46 15.50 6.66
C LYS A 49 5.54 15.33 5.58
N PHE A 50 5.80 14.10 5.16
CA PHE A 50 6.73 13.81 4.07
C PHE A 50 6.27 14.50 2.77
N LEU A 51 5.02 14.29 2.37
CA LEU A 51 4.47 14.86 1.14
C LEU A 51 4.40 16.39 1.17
N SER A 52 4.08 16.99 2.33
CA SER A 52 4.10 18.46 2.48
C SER A 52 5.51 19.06 2.44
N SER A 53 6.55 18.25 2.62
CA SER A 53 7.95 18.69 2.55
C SER A 53 8.54 18.64 1.14
N ILE A 54 7.77 18.15 0.16
CA ILE A 54 8.23 18.03 -1.23
C ILE A 54 8.23 19.40 -1.89
N PRO A 55 9.36 19.84 -2.49
CA PRO A 55 9.42 21.10 -3.21
C PRO A 55 8.54 21.09 -4.47
N PRO A 56 7.90 22.22 -4.83
CA PRO A 56 7.22 22.37 -6.11
C PRO A 56 8.12 22.02 -7.31
N GLY A 57 7.52 21.45 -8.35
CA GLY A 57 8.17 20.99 -9.57
C GLY A 57 8.73 19.57 -9.51
N HIS A 58 8.70 18.94 -8.33
CA HIS A 58 9.14 17.56 -8.16
C HIS A 58 8.07 16.58 -8.68
N ILE A 59 8.52 15.49 -9.31
CA ILE A 59 7.63 14.41 -9.80
C ILE A 59 7.78 13.17 -8.93
N GLY A 60 6.64 12.64 -8.48
CA GLY A 60 6.56 11.56 -7.51
C GLY A 60 6.08 10.21 -8.05
N LEU A 61 6.37 9.16 -7.29
CA LEU A 61 5.81 7.81 -7.46
C LEU A 61 5.10 7.35 -6.18
N ASP A 62 3.89 6.80 -6.31
CA ASP A 62 3.24 5.98 -5.28
C ASP A 62 3.32 4.51 -5.69
N SER A 63 4.32 3.80 -5.17
CA SER A 63 4.62 2.40 -5.50
C SER A 63 3.78 1.46 -4.64
N GLY A 64 2.64 1.01 -5.21
CA GLY A 64 1.56 0.32 -4.52
C GLY A 64 0.46 1.28 -4.04
N THR A 65 -0.03 2.12 -4.94
CA THR A 65 -0.95 3.24 -4.63
C THR A 65 -2.31 2.80 -4.09
N GLY A 66 -2.70 1.54 -4.32
CA GLY A 66 -4.00 1.01 -3.93
C GLY A 66 -5.13 1.87 -4.50
N ASN A 67 -6.01 2.36 -3.63
CA ASN A 67 -7.15 3.19 -4.04
C ASN A 67 -6.79 4.66 -4.31
N GLY A 68 -5.49 5.01 -4.37
CA GLY A 68 -5.03 6.37 -4.66
C GLY A 68 -5.15 7.35 -3.51
N LYS A 69 -5.25 6.89 -2.26
CA LYS A 69 -5.41 7.74 -1.06
C LYS A 69 -4.45 8.92 -0.99
N TYR A 70 -3.21 8.75 -1.45
CA TYR A 70 -2.15 9.76 -1.33
C TYR A 70 -1.92 10.58 -2.60
N LEU A 71 -2.40 10.14 -3.77
CA LEU A 71 -2.21 10.83 -5.05
C LEU A 71 -2.66 12.31 -5.03
N PRO A 72 -3.77 12.69 -4.37
CA PRO A 72 -4.22 14.08 -4.37
C PRO A 72 -3.44 15.01 -3.43
N LEU A 73 -2.68 14.46 -2.47
CA LEU A 73 -2.14 15.25 -1.36
C LEU A 73 -1.03 16.24 -1.77
N PRO A 74 -0.08 15.88 -2.66
CA PRO A 74 0.95 16.83 -3.11
C PRO A 74 0.40 18.01 -3.92
N GLY A 75 -0.79 17.87 -4.50
CA GLY A 75 -1.40 18.87 -5.38
C GLY A 75 -0.71 18.99 -6.75
N PRO A 76 -1.19 19.92 -7.60
CA PRO A 76 -0.72 20.05 -8.98
C PRO A 76 0.73 20.56 -9.10
N SER A 77 1.27 21.16 -8.05
CA SER A 77 2.65 21.67 -8.05
C SER A 77 3.69 20.57 -7.90
N SER A 78 3.32 19.38 -7.41
CA SER A 78 4.23 18.23 -7.26
C SER A 78 3.49 16.95 -7.66
N PRO A 79 3.27 16.71 -8.96
CA PRO A 79 2.42 15.61 -9.41
C PRO A 79 3.03 14.25 -9.08
N MET A 80 2.17 13.27 -8.81
CA MET A 80 2.55 11.90 -8.45
C MET A 80 1.87 10.89 -9.37
N ILE A 81 2.62 9.90 -9.84
CA ILE A 81 2.11 8.77 -10.61
C ILE A 81 1.86 7.60 -9.67
N GLY A 82 0.66 7.01 -9.72
CA GLY A 82 0.31 5.81 -8.95
C GLY A 82 0.64 4.52 -9.70
N LEU A 83 1.30 3.57 -9.05
CA LEU A 83 1.52 2.22 -9.56
C LEU A 83 0.80 1.23 -8.66
N ASP A 84 0.02 0.30 -9.23
CA ASP A 84 -0.53 -0.82 -8.47
C ASP A 84 -0.72 -2.05 -9.37
N ARG A 85 -0.76 -3.23 -8.76
CA ARG A 85 -1.01 -4.48 -9.47
C ARG A 85 -2.49 -4.66 -9.81
N SER A 86 -3.38 -4.21 -8.91
CA SER A 86 -4.84 -4.37 -9.03
C SER A 86 -5.43 -3.33 -9.97
N ARG A 87 -6.02 -3.81 -11.06
CA ARG A 87 -6.72 -2.95 -12.02
C ARG A 87 -7.94 -2.29 -11.39
N ASN A 88 -8.67 -3.02 -10.55
CA ASN A 88 -9.86 -2.48 -9.89
C ASN A 88 -9.52 -1.37 -8.89
N LEU A 89 -8.40 -1.47 -8.17
CA LEU A 89 -7.92 -0.37 -7.32
C LEU A 89 -7.45 0.83 -8.15
N LEU A 90 -6.76 0.62 -9.27
CA LEU A 90 -6.32 1.72 -10.15
C LEU A 90 -7.47 2.49 -10.79
N LYS A 91 -8.58 1.81 -11.15
CA LYS A 91 -9.79 2.49 -11.62
C LYS A 91 -10.32 3.49 -10.58
N ILE A 92 -10.24 3.14 -9.30
CA ILE A 92 -10.63 4.02 -8.19
C ILE A 92 -9.59 5.13 -8.01
N ALA A 93 -8.30 4.76 -7.99
CA ALA A 93 -7.19 5.68 -7.81
C ALA A 93 -7.16 6.81 -8.86
N ARG A 94 -7.52 6.49 -10.11
CA ARG A 94 -7.63 7.45 -11.22
C ARG A 94 -8.56 8.63 -10.91
N HIS A 95 -9.55 8.44 -10.03
CA HIS A 95 -10.54 9.45 -9.63
C HIS A 95 -10.43 9.82 -8.14
N ALA A 96 -9.36 9.39 -7.46
CA ALA A 96 -9.15 9.75 -6.05
C ALA A 96 -8.98 11.27 -5.92
N GLY A 97 -9.66 11.87 -4.94
CA GLY A 97 -9.60 13.31 -4.69
C GLY A 97 -10.50 14.17 -5.59
N SER A 98 -11.17 13.61 -6.60
CA SER A 98 -12.23 14.33 -7.32
C SER A 98 -13.41 14.60 -6.37
N GLN A 99 -13.87 15.85 -6.27
CA GLN A 99 -15.05 16.17 -5.45
C GLN A 99 -16.32 15.70 -6.17
N SER A 100 -17.07 14.80 -5.52
CA SER A 100 -18.46 14.48 -5.89
C SER A 100 -19.40 15.37 -5.08
N GLY A 101 -19.41 16.67 -5.38
CA GLY A 101 -20.28 17.70 -4.79
C GLY A 101 -21.08 18.44 -5.87
N ILE A 102 -22.21 19.03 -5.47
CA ILE A 102 -23.24 19.64 -6.34
C ILE A 102 -22.72 20.84 -7.16
N ASP A 103 -21.57 21.41 -6.77
CA ASP A 103 -20.89 22.50 -7.50
C ASP A 103 -19.77 21.97 -8.41
N SER A 104 -19.99 20.81 -9.04
CA SER A 104 -19.08 20.30 -10.08
C SER A 104 -19.27 21.14 -11.34
N ASP A 105 -18.52 22.23 -11.46
CA ASP A 105 -18.23 22.77 -12.78
C ASP A 105 -17.72 21.60 -13.65
N LEU A 106 -18.35 21.43 -14.81
CA LEU A 106 -18.23 20.30 -15.74
C LEU A 106 -16.78 20.01 -16.21
N PHE A 107 -15.81 20.84 -15.80
CA PHE A 107 -14.43 20.86 -16.23
C PHE A 107 -13.39 20.53 -15.14
N SER A 108 -13.76 20.33 -13.87
CA SER A 108 -12.78 20.03 -12.80
C SER A 108 -12.87 18.59 -12.29
N THR A 109 -12.77 17.61 -13.20
CA THR A 109 -12.48 16.23 -12.79
C THR A 109 -10.96 16.03 -12.79
N THR A 110 -10.32 16.17 -11.63
CA THR A 110 -8.91 15.79 -11.49
C THR A 110 -8.77 14.30 -11.78
N ILE A 111 -8.00 13.96 -12.83
CA ILE A 111 -7.63 12.59 -13.18
C ILE A 111 -6.21 12.37 -12.74
N ASN A 112 -5.99 11.36 -11.89
CA ASN A 112 -4.64 10.97 -11.49
C ASN A 112 -4.01 10.06 -12.54
N GLU A 113 -2.71 10.25 -12.77
CA GLU A 113 -1.92 9.35 -13.61
C GLU A 113 -1.65 8.04 -12.87
N VAL A 114 -2.04 6.93 -13.48
CA VAL A 114 -1.94 5.60 -12.86
C VAL A 114 -1.47 4.55 -13.85
N VAL A 115 -0.63 3.62 -13.39
CA VAL A 115 0.00 2.56 -14.19
C VAL A 115 -0.23 1.21 -13.54
N GLN A 116 -0.68 0.22 -14.33
CA GLN A 116 -0.77 -1.16 -13.87
C GLN A 116 0.58 -1.85 -14.04
N ALA A 117 1.23 -2.18 -12.93
CA ALA A 117 2.49 -2.92 -12.91
C ALA A 117 2.69 -3.58 -11.53
N ASP A 118 3.64 -4.51 -11.47
CA ASP A 118 4.10 -5.09 -10.21
C ASP A 118 5.26 -4.23 -9.66
N VAL A 119 5.31 -4.04 -8.34
CA VAL A 119 6.37 -3.26 -7.67
C VAL A 119 7.75 -3.90 -7.81
N LEU A 120 7.81 -5.17 -8.21
CA LEU A 120 9.05 -5.90 -8.49
C LEU A 120 9.65 -5.60 -9.88
N ASN A 121 8.88 -4.94 -10.77
CA ASN A 121 9.28 -4.70 -12.14
C ASN A 121 10.08 -3.40 -12.29
N GLU A 122 11.11 -3.42 -13.13
CA GLU A 122 11.86 -2.23 -13.55
C GLU A 122 11.14 -1.53 -14.73
N CYS A 123 9.92 -1.05 -14.50
CA CYS A 123 9.13 -0.35 -15.53
C CYS A 123 9.47 1.15 -15.65
N TRP A 124 10.40 1.65 -14.85
CA TRP A 124 10.77 3.06 -14.80
C TRP A 124 12.20 3.26 -15.28
N ARG A 125 12.46 4.40 -15.93
CA ARG A 125 13.85 4.85 -16.14
C ARG A 125 14.49 5.12 -14.78
N ALA A 126 15.74 4.68 -14.61
CA ALA A 126 16.46 4.89 -13.37
C ALA A 126 16.59 6.39 -13.05
N GLY A 127 16.26 6.75 -11.82
CA GLY A 127 16.36 8.13 -11.31
C GLY A 127 15.33 9.12 -11.85
N VAL A 128 14.22 8.64 -12.43
CA VAL A 128 13.20 9.50 -13.04
C VAL A 128 12.36 10.30 -12.03
N PHE A 129 12.21 9.80 -10.80
CA PHE A 129 11.37 10.45 -9.78
C PHE A 129 12.20 11.24 -8.77
N ASP A 130 11.72 12.41 -8.38
CA ASP A 130 12.35 13.22 -7.32
C ASP A 130 11.89 12.78 -5.92
N TYR A 131 10.79 12.04 -5.83
CA TYR A 131 10.38 11.40 -4.59
C TYR A 131 9.52 10.16 -4.84
N ALA A 132 9.46 9.25 -3.87
CA ALA A 132 8.57 8.10 -3.93
C ALA A 132 8.01 7.72 -2.56
N ILE A 133 6.86 7.07 -2.55
CA ILE A 133 6.29 6.42 -1.36
C ILE A 133 5.96 4.96 -1.67
N SER A 134 6.06 4.10 -0.67
CA SER A 134 5.55 2.72 -0.71
C SER A 134 4.86 2.42 0.62
N ILE A 135 3.53 2.53 0.62
CA ILE A 135 2.73 2.58 1.85
C ILE A 135 1.82 1.36 1.94
N ALA A 136 2.09 0.49 2.91
CA ALA A 136 1.36 -0.76 3.10
C ALA A 136 1.33 -1.60 1.81
N THR A 137 2.51 -1.75 1.20
CA THR A 137 2.68 -2.44 -0.08
C THR A 137 3.58 -3.67 0.08
N ILE A 138 4.86 -3.48 0.43
CA ILE A 138 5.85 -4.57 0.41
C ILE A 138 5.55 -5.69 1.42
N HIS A 139 4.73 -5.44 2.45
CA HIS A 139 4.25 -6.49 3.35
C HIS A 139 3.32 -7.51 2.68
N HIS A 140 2.93 -7.31 1.42
CA HIS A 140 2.17 -8.29 0.65
C HIS A 140 3.05 -9.29 -0.09
N LEU A 141 4.36 -9.11 -0.08
CA LEU A 141 5.29 -9.97 -0.78
C LEU A 141 5.74 -11.11 0.13
N ALA A 142 5.65 -12.33 -0.40
CA ALA A 142 5.78 -13.59 0.33
C ALA A 142 7.18 -13.78 0.94
N THR A 143 8.24 -13.45 0.20
CA THR A 143 9.62 -13.71 0.64
C THR A 143 10.42 -12.45 0.90
N VAL A 144 11.48 -12.61 1.69
CA VAL A 144 12.46 -11.54 1.99
C VAL A 144 13.08 -11.01 0.70
N GLU A 145 13.41 -11.89 -0.25
CA GLU A 145 14.03 -11.55 -1.53
C GLU A 145 13.10 -10.68 -2.38
N ARG A 146 11.80 -10.99 -2.41
CA ARG A 146 10.81 -10.19 -3.12
C ARG A 146 10.61 -8.83 -2.45
N ARG A 147 10.54 -8.78 -1.11
CA ARG A 147 10.46 -7.51 -0.36
C ARG A 147 11.69 -6.63 -0.60
N LYS A 148 12.89 -7.22 -0.55
CA LYS A 148 14.15 -6.54 -0.86
C LYS A 148 14.16 -6.03 -2.30
N ARG A 149 13.71 -6.84 -3.26
CA ARG A 149 13.61 -6.46 -4.67
C ARG A 149 12.69 -5.26 -4.88
N ALA A 150 11.53 -5.20 -4.20
CA ALA A 150 10.65 -4.03 -4.25
C ALA A 150 11.30 -2.76 -3.69
N ILE A 151 12.16 -2.88 -2.67
CA ILE A 151 12.94 -1.75 -2.16
C ILE A 151 14.01 -1.34 -3.19
N GLN A 152 14.67 -2.30 -3.84
CA GLN A 152 15.67 -2.02 -4.87
C GLN A 152 15.06 -1.26 -6.06
N THR A 153 13.91 -1.70 -6.58
CA THR A 153 13.22 -1.02 -7.68
C THR A 153 12.81 0.40 -7.30
N LEU A 154 12.33 0.60 -6.07
CA LEU A 154 12.01 1.93 -5.53
C LEU A 154 13.24 2.84 -5.46
N ILE A 155 14.36 2.35 -4.92
CA ILE A 155 15.64 3.09 -4.85
C ILE A 155 16.12 3.45 -6.26
N GLN A 156 16.08 2.51 -7.20
CA GLN A 156 16.53 2.71 -8.57
C GLN A 156 15.69 3.78 -9.30
N ALA A 157 14.37 3.80 -9.06
CA ALA A 157 13.45 4.75 -9.68
C ALA A 157 13.65 6.20 -9.20
N VAL A 158 14.17 6.40 -7.99
CA VAL A 158 14.36 7.71 -7.36
C VAL A 158 15.71 8.33 -7.74
N SER A 159 15.71 9.63 -8.06
CA SER A 159 16.85 10.40 -8.56
C SER A 159 18.01 10.43 -7.58
N PRO A 160 19.27 10.18 -8.01
CA PRO A 160 20.43 10.32 -7.16
C PRO A 160 20.85 11.78 -6.94
N ALA A 161 20.22 12.76 -7.60
CA ALA A 161 20.58 14.17 -7.42
C ALA A 161 19.87 14.81 -6.21
N ARG A 162 18.64 14.38 -5.92
CA ARG A 162 17.76 15.00 -4.91
C ARG A 162 16.63 14.11 -4.41
N GLY A 163 16.68 12.82 -4.73
CA GLY A 163 15.56 11.92 -4.59
C GLY A 163 15.36 11.41 -3.17
N ARG A 164 14.11 11.41 -2.69
CA ARG A 164 13.73 10.86 -1.37
C ARG A 164 12.68 9.76 -1.50
N ALA A 165 12.75 8.71 -0.70
CA ALA A 165 11.71 7.69 -0.66
C ALA A 165 11.26 7.38 0.77
N LEU A 166 9.95 7.20 0.97
CA LEU A 166 9.37 6.78 2.24
C LEU A 166 8.69 5.42 2.11
N ILE A 167 9.13 4.45 2.91
CA ILE A 167 8.53 3.11 3.00
C ILE A 167 7.80 3.00 4.34
N TYR A 168 6.59 2.44 4.33
CA TYR A 168 5.74 2.32 5.52
C TYR A 168 5.04 0.95 5.55
N VAL A 169 5.27 0.14 6.59
CA VAL A 169 4.84 -1.28 6.65
C VAL A 169 4.20 -1.61 7.99
N TRP A 170 3.34 -2.63 8.02
CA TRP A 170 2.67 -3.05 9.26
C TRP A 170 3.66 -3.70 10.21
N ALA A 171 3.61 -3.31 11.48
CA ALA A 171 4.46 -3.83 12.56
C ALA A 171 3.76 -4.98 13.30
N ILE A 172 4.51 -5.89 13.91
CA ILE A 172 3.96 -6.87 14.87
C ILE A 172 3.39 -6.13 16.10
N GLU A 173 4.10 -5.11 16.57
CA GLU A 173 3.73 -4.26 17.69
C GLU A 173 2.50 -3.42 17.33
N GLN A 174 1.42 -3.64 18.07
CA GLN A 174 0.16 -2.91 17.90
C GLN A 174 -0.03 -1.87 19.02
N ASP A 175 -0.58 -0.71 18.67
CA ASP A 175 -1.03 0.29 19.64
C ASP A 175 -2.37 -0.11 20.28
N GLY A 176 -2.77 0.61 21.34
CA GLY A 176 -4.03 0.38 22.05
C GLY A 176 -5.30 0.66 21.24
N LEU A 177 -5.20 1.25 20.04
CA LEU A 177 -6.33 1.48 19.14
C LEU A 177 -6.51 0.33 18.14
N SER A 178 -5.51 -0.53 17.98
CA SER A 178 -5.58 -1.68 17.10
C SER A 178 -6.49 -2.76 17.67
N LYS A 179 -7.35 -3.30 16.82
CA LYS A 179 -8.21 -4.46 17.13
C LYS A 179 -7.54 -5.79 16.80
N ARG A 180 -6.32 -5.77 16.26
CA ARG A 180 -5.60 -6.97 15.82
C ARG A 180 -4.77 -7.53 16.95
N VAL A 181 -4.84 -8.84 17.11
CA VAL A 181 -3.94 -9.61 17.97
C VAL A 181 -3.05 -10.41 17.04
N ILE A 182 -1.77 -10.05 16.97
CA ILE A 182 -0.82 -10.71 16.08
C ILE A 182 -0.30 -11.98 16.78
N PRO A 183 -0.36 -13.17 16.14
CA PRO A 183 0.22 -14.38 16.70
C PRO A 183 1.70 -14.18 17.05
N GLY A 184 2.08 -14.53 18.28
CA GLY A 184 3.46 -14.37 18.76
C GLY A 184 3.84 -12.95 19.22
N GLN A 185 2.89 -12.01 19.27
CA GLN A 185 3.12 -10.68 19.85
C GLN A 185 3.55 -10.79 21.33
N GLY A 186 4.64 -10.10 21.69
CA GLY A 186 5.22 -10.12 23.04
C GLY A 186 6.29 -11.21 23.26
N LEU A 187 6.55 -12.07 22.27
CA LEU A 187 7.74 -12.90 22.26
C LEU A 187 8.96 -12.05 21.87
N PRO A 188 10.14 -12.26 22.48
CA PRO A 188 11.36 -11.59 22.05
C PRO A 188 11.73 -12.07 20.64
N ARG A 189 11.40 -11.26 19.65
CA ARG A 189 11.77 -11.44 18.24
C ARG A 189 12.29 -10.10 17.75
N GLU A 190 13.59 -10.02 17.55
CA GLU A 190 14.20 -8.89 16.86
C GLU A 190 14.55 -9.35 15.45
N ASN A 191 14.29 -8.48 14.47
CA ASN A 191 14.63 -8.70 13.05
C ASN A 191 13.99 -9.93 12.36
N VAL A 192 13.01 -10.58 12.98
CA VAL A 192 12.24 -11.67 12.38
C VAL A 192 10.76 -11.37 12.45
N GLY A 193 10.18 -11.00 11.30
CA GLY A 193 8.77 -10.75 11.12
C GLY A 193 7.90 -12.01 11.24
N GLN A 194 6.61 -11.84 10.99
CA GLN A 194 5.63 -12.93 11.05
C GLN A 194 4.64 -12.84 9.90
N ASP A 195 4.57 -13.91 9.11
CA ASP A 195 3.56 -14.06 8.08
C ASP A 195 2.21 -14.41 8.72
N VAL A 196 1.17 -13.73 8.27
CA VAL A 196 -0.20 -13.90 8.78
C VAL A 196 -1.25 -13.81 7.68
N PHE A 197 -2.40 -14.44 7.95
CA PHE A 197 -3.66 -14.12 7.29
C PHE A 197 -4.49 -13.17 8.12
N VAL A 198 -5.00 -12.13 7.46
CA VAL A 198 -5.94 -11.16 8.04
C VAL A 198 -7.29 -11.30 7.34
N PRO A 199 -8.34 -11.75 8.05
CA PRO A 199 -9.64 -11.95 7.45
C PRO A 199 -10.28 -10.61 7.02
N TRP A 200 -10.99 -10.65 5.91
CA TRP A 200 -11.83 -9.58 5.41
C TRP A 200 -13.22 -10.12 5.11
N VAL A 201 -14.21 -9.67 5.88
CA VAL A 201 -15.60 -10.10 5.75
C VAL A 201 -16.32 -9.12 4.84
N LEU A 202 -16.83 -9.59 3.71
CA LEU A 202 -17.81 -8.83 2.92
C LEU A 202 -19.18 -9.01 3.58
N SER A 203 -19.71 -7.96 4.21
CA SER A 203 -21.09 -8.02 4.72
C SER A 203 -22.08 -7.67 3.61
N THR A 204 -23.01 -8.58 3.34
CA THR A 204 -24.09 -8.40 2.36
C THR A 204 -25.12 -7.34 2.79
N GLN A 205 -25.10 -6.91 4.04
CA GLN A 205 -26.08 -5.97 4.60
C GLN A 205 -25.96 -4.52 4.08
N LYS A 206 -24.77 -4.06 3.67
CA LYS A 206 -24.62 -2.69 3.13
C LYS A 206 -25.22 -2.54 1.73
N THR A 207 -25.21 -3.59 0.92
CA THR A 207 -25.79 -3.61 -0.43
C THR A 207 -27.31 -3.46 -0.39
N LYS A 208 -27.99 -4.08 0.59
CA LYS A 208 -29.43 -3.92 0.82
C LYS A 208 -29.83 -2.48 1.15
N ARG A 209 -29.01 -1.73 1.90
CA ARG A 209 -29.31 -0.34 2.27
C ARG A 209 -29.18 0.63 1.09
N GLN A 210 -28.25 0.37 0.17
CA GLN A 210 -28.12 1.13 -1.09
C GLN A 210 -29.25 0.82 -2.08
N MET A 211 -29.67 -0.44 -2.22
CA MET A 211 -30.82 -0.82 -3.05
C MET A 211 -32.16 -0.29 -2.50
N GLN A 212 -32.34 -0.26 -1.18
CA GLN A 212 -33.53 0.31 -0.54
C GLN A 212 -33.64 1.83 -0.71
N THR A 213 -32.53 2.56 -0.80
CA THR A 213 -32.55 3.99 -1.14
C THR A 213 -32.90 4.23 -2.61
N ALA A 214 -32.45 3.37 -3.53
CA ALA A 214 -32.78 3.49 -4.96
C ALA A 214 -34.27 3.20 -5.25
N ALA A 215 -34.86 2.22 -4.56
CA ALA A 215 -36.30 1.91 -4.65
C ALA A 215 -37.21 2.99 -4.05
N ARG A 216 -36.68 3.91 -3.24
CA ARG A 216 -37.44 5.07 -2.71
C ARG A 216 -37.47 6.24 -3.68
N THR A 217 -36.54 6.30 -4.62
CA THR A 217 -36.42 7.39 -5.61
C THR A 217 -37.09 7.07 -6.95
N ASP A 218 -37.29 5.79 -7.25
CA ASP A 218 -38.00 5.34 -8.46
C ASP A 218 -38.76 4.03 -8.18
N PRO A 219 -40.09 4.10 -7.96
CA PRO A 219 -40.92 2.93 -7.67
C PRO A 219 -41.01 1.91 -8.83
N ASP A 220 -40.72 2.32 -10.07
CA ASP A 220 -40.87 1.47 -11.26
C ASP A 220 -39.59 0.68 -11.61
N ALA A 221 -38.46 0.98 -10.96
CA ALA A 221 -37.17 0.34 -11.21
C ALA A 221 -37.04 -1.09 -10.62
N VAL A 222 -38.05 -1.59 -9.89
CA VAL A 222 -37.97 -2.86 -9.16
C VAL A 222 -39.22 -3.72 -9.39
N LYS A 223 -39.36 -4.30 -10.59
CA LYS A 223 -40.18 -5.52 -10.76
C LYS A 223 -39.38 -6.73 -10.31
N VAL A 224 -39.31 -6.93 -9.00
CA VAL A 224 -38.84 -8.20 -8.43
C VAL A 224 -40.04 -9.11 -8.32
N THR A 225 -40.04 -10.16 -9.13
CA THR A 225 -40.95 -11.30 -9.01
C THR A 225 -40.82 -11.90 -7.62
N GLU A 226 -41.92 -11.89 -6.87
CA GLU A 226 -42.07 -12.59 -5.59
C GLU A 226 -41.97 -14.10 -5.79
N LYS A 227 -40.76 -14.67 -5.82
CA LYS A 227 -40.54 -16.12 -5.60
C LYS A 227 -39.09 -16.59 -5.43
N ASP A 228 -38.18 -15.71 -5.03
CA ASP A 228 -36.84 -16.17 -4.61
C ASP A 228 -36.78 -16.28 -3.09
N GLU A 229 -36.74 -17.52 -2.60
CA GLU A 229 -36.34 -17.83 -1.23
C GLU A 229 -35.02 -17.10 -0.93
N ILE A 230 -35.06 -16.14 -0.01
CA ILE A 230 -33.86 -15.44 0.47
C ILE A 230 -33.05 -16.46 1.28
N THR A 231 -32.23 -17.24 0.59
CA THR A 231 -31.12 -17.94 1.21
C THR A 231 -30.14 -16.87 1.68
N GLU A 232 -29.95 -16.73 3.00
CA GLU A 232 -28.87 -15.92 3.55
C GLU A 232 -27.56 -16.57 3.14
N GLU A 233 -27.00 -16.17 1.99
CA GLU A 233 -25.65 -16.59 1.63
C GLU A 233 -24.70 -16.14 2.76
N PRO A 234 -23.90 -17.07 3.32
CA PRO A 234 -22.98 -16.74 4.40
C PRO A 234 -22.01 -15.66 3.93
N ASN A 235 -21.72 -14.69 4.81
CA ASN A 235 -20.76 -13.62 4.51
C ASN A 235 -19.46 -14.21 3.97
N LYS A 236 -19.08 -13.84 2.75
CA LYS A 236 -17.83 -14.31 2.14
C LYS A 236 -16.64 -13.71 2.88
N VAL A 237 -15.77 -14.57 3.40
CA VAL A 237 -14.54 -14.19 4.11
C VAL A 237 -13.35 -14.44 3.21
N PHE A 238 -12.50 -13.42 3.05
CA PHE A 238 -11.24 -13.51 2.34
C PHE A 238 -10.08 -13.42 3.31
N ASN A 239 -9.13 -14.35 3.22
CA ASN A 239 -7.91 -14.33 4.00
C ASN A 239 -6.81 -13.63 3.20
N ARG A 240 -6.45 -12.42 3.62
CA ARG A 240 -5.40 -11.63 2.96
C ARG A 240 -4.05 -11.93 3.59
N TYR A 241 -3.07 -12.23 2.75
CA TYR A 241 -1.70 -12.44 3.20
C TYR A 241 -1.02 -11.11 3.57
N TYR A 242 -0.30 -11.12 4.68
CA TYR A 242 0.61 -10.06 5.11
C TYR A 242 1.85 -10.64 5.81
N HIS A 243 2.99 -10.04 5.56
CA HIS A 243 4.19 -10.15 6.38
C HIS A 243 4.21 -8.99 7.40
N MET A 244 4.03 -9.30 8.67
CA MET A 244 4.11 -8.32 9.76
C MET A 244 5.58 -8.11 10.13
N PHE A 245 6.09 -6.90 9.94
CA PHE A 245 7.49 -6.59 10.20
C PHE A 245 7.76 -6.52 11.70
N SER A 246 8.91 -7.05 12.10
CA SER A 246 9.46 -6.87 13.45
C SER A 246 10.29 -5.58 13.55
N LYS A 247 10.61 -5.17 14.77
CA LYS A 247 11.55 -4.07 15.02
C LYS A 247 12.90 -4.37 14.35
N GLY A 248 13.42 -3.38 13.62
CA GLY A 248 14.73 -3.43 12.95
C GLY A 248 14.72 -4.06 11.56
N GLU A 249 13.79 -4.97 11.28
CA GLU A 249 13.73 -5.71 10.01
C GLU A 249 13.63 -4.82 8.77
N LEU A 250 12.77 -3.79 8.78
CA LEU A 250 12.66 -2.87 7.65
C LEU A 250 13.97 -2.09 7.39
N TYR A 251 14.67 -1.72 8.47
CA TYR A 251 15.95 -1.02 8.37
C TYR A 251 17.00 -1.95 7.74
N GLU A 252 17.17 -3.15 8.27
CA GLU A 252 18.14 -4.14 7.76
C GLU A 252 17.85 -4.52 6.31
N LEU A 253 16.58 -4.71 5.96
CA LEU A 253 16.17 -5.03 4.60
C LEU A 253 16.49 -3.89 3.62
N THR A 254 16.34 -2.63 4.06
CA THR A 254 16.69 -1.44 3.26
C THR A 254 18.20 -1.32 3.08
N MET A 255 18.99 -1.61 4.13
CA MET A 255 20.45 -1.64 4.04
C MET A 255 20.92 -2.74 3.07
N ALA A 256 20.37 -3.95 3.19
CA ALA A 256 20.69 -5.06 2.30
C ALA A 256 20.32 -4.75 0.83
N ALA A 257 19.15 -4.13 0.60
CA ALA A 257 18.74 -3.68 -0.73
C ALA A 257 19.74 -2.69 -1.35
N ALA A 258 20.17 -1.68 -0.59
CA ALA A 258 21.13 -0.68 -1.05
C ALA A 258 22.52 -1.28 -1.30
N TRP A 259 22.99 -2.14 -0.40
CA TRP A 259 24.27 -2.83 -0.53
C TRP A 259 24.33 -3.68 -1.80
N GLU A 260 23.29 -4.46 -2.10
CA GLU A 260 23.23 -5.29 -3.30
C GLU A 260 23.14 -4.47 -4.61
N LEU A 261 22.67 -3.22 -4.52
CA LEU A 261 22.74 -2.27 -5.63
C LEU A 261 24.13 -1.60 -5.77
N GLY A 262 25.10 -1.96 -4.92
CA GLY A 262 26.44 -1.37 -4.91
C GLY A 262 26.50 0.05 -4.34
N LEU A 263 25.45 0.49 -3.65
CA LEU A 263 25.33 1.83 -3.09
C LEU A 263 26.09 1.95 -1.78
N ALA A 264 26.79 3.07 -1.57
CA ALA A 264 27.31 3.44 -0.27
C ALA A 264 26.16 3.78 0.68
N ILE A 265 26.33 3.49 1.97
CA ILE A 265 25.36 3.80 3.02
C ILE A 265 26.04 4.80 3.95
N GLY A 266 25.47 5.99 4.07
CA GLY A 266 26.05 7.07 4.86
C GLY A 266 25.89 8.42 4.17
N ASN A 267 26.68 9.40 4.58
CA ASN A 267 26.63 10.73 4.01
C ASN A 267 27.46 10.82 2.72
N GLU A 268 27.02 11.66 1.78
CA GLU A 268 27.74 11.94 0.52
C GLU A 268 29.19 12.38 0.75
N SER A 269 29.43 13.20 1.79
CA SER A 269 30.76 13.71 2.12
C SER A 269 31.78 12.64 2.54
N GLU A 270 31.31 11.46 2.95
CA GLU A 270 32.16 10.32 3.34
C GLU A 270 32.66 9.54 2.11
N TYR A 271 32.00 9.68 0.95
CA TYR A 271 32.24 8.85 -0.24
C TYR A 271 32.20 9.68 -1.54
N PRO A 272 33.17 10.58 -1.75
CA PRO A 272 33.27 11.33 -3.00
C PRO A 272 33.39 10.36 -4.20
N ALA A 273 32.67 10.64 -5.28
CA ALA A 273 32.54 9.82 -6.49
C ALA A 273 31.77 8.49 -6.37
N ARG A 274 30.97 8.26 -5.32
CA ARG A 274 30.06 7.12 -5.23
C ARG A 274 28.59 7.53 -5.38
N LEU A 275 27.76 6.55 -5.73
CA LEU A 275 26.32 6.62 -5.49
C LEU A 275 26.02 6.02 -4.12
N GLY A 276 25.05 6.60 -3.42
CA GLY A 276 24.66 6.09 -2.12
C GLY A 276 23.27 6.46 -1.69
N ILE A 277 22.91 5.96 -0.51
CA ILE A 277 21.73 6.38 0.24
C ILE A 277 22.11 6.83 1.64
N GLU A 278 21.29 7.71 2.18
CA GLU A 278 21.31 8.13 3.57
C GLU A 278 19.95 7.82 4.19
N ILE A 279 19.94 7.28 5.41
CA ILE A 279 18.72 7.12 6.19
C ILE A 279 18.42 8.44 6.88
N MET A 280 17.41 9.15 6.38
CA MET A 280 17.00 10.46 6.89
C MET A 280 16.26 10.31 8.23
N GLN A 281 15.42 9.28 8.32
CA GLN A 281 14.71 8.92 9.54
C GLN A 281 14.17 7.49 9.43
N CYS A 282 14.06 6.81 10.57
CA CYS A 282 13.35 5.55 10.70
C CYS A 282 12.67 5.50 12.05
N GLY A 283 11.54 4.82 12.13
CA GLY A 283 10.81 4.75 13.40
C GLY A 283 9.54 3.93 13.31
N TRP A 284 8.71 4.10 14.32
CA TRP A 284 7.43 3.43 14.44
C TRP A 284 6.32 4.46 14.70
N GLU A 285 5.19 4.33 14.01
CA GLU A 285 4.00 5.16 14.22
C GLU A 285 2.74 4.31 14.06
N ARG A 286 1.89 4.28 15.09
CA ARG A 286 0.54 3.70 15.04
C ARG A 286 0.48 2.27 14.50
N SER A 287 1.29 1.38 15.06
CA SER A 287 1.39 -0.04 14.65
C SER A 287 2.06 -0.28 13.31
N ASN A 288 2.93 0.62 12.86
CA ASN A 288 3.66 0.50 11.61
C ASN A 288 5.09 1.00 11.75
N TYR A 289 6.01 0.34 11.05
CA TYR A 289 7.37 0.83 10.87
C TYR A 289 7.48 1.69 9.62
N TYR A 290 8.37 2.67 9.66
CA TYR A 290 8.70 3.48 8.49
C TYR A 290 10.19 3.75 8.39
N ILE A 291 10.65 3.97 7.16
CA ILE A 291 12.00 4.43 6.85
C ILE A 291 11.94 5.42 5.70
N GLU A 292 12.60 6.56 5.88
CA GLU A 292 12.83 7.54 4.84
C GLU A 292 14.30 7.51 4.44
N ILE A 293 14.54 7.43 3.13
CA ILE A 293 15.87 7.44 2.54
C ILE A 293 16.04 8.63 1.61
N ARG A 294 17.26 9.14 1.51
CA ARG A 294 17.69 10.08 0.47
C ARG A 294 18.73 9.41 -0.39
N ARG A 295 18.58 9.45 -1.71
CA ARG A 295 19.59 8.97 -2.66
C ARG A 295 20.47 10.14 -3.08
N TRP A 296 21.78 9.90 -3.15
CA TRP A 296 22.78 10.91 -3.49
C TRP A 296 23.82 10.37 -4.48
N ARG A 297 24.57 11.30 -5.10
CA ARG A 297 25.74 11.07 -5.94
C ARG A 297 26.81 12.08 -5.52
N GLY A 298 27.93 11.59 -5.02
CA GLY A 298 29.10 12.41 -4.68
C GLY A 298 30.07 12.60 -5.84
#